data_AF-A0A6G6GIQ3-F1
#
_entry.id   AF-A0A6G6GIQ3-F1
#
_cell.length_a   1.000
_cell.length_b   1.000
_cell.length_c   1.000
_cell.angle_alpha   90.00
_cell.angle_beta   90.00
_cell.angle_gamma   90.00
#
_symmetry.space_group_name_H-M   'P 1'
#
loop_
_entity.id
_entity.type
_entity.pdbx_description
1 polymer ?
#
loop_
_entity_poly.entity_id
_entity_poly.type
_entity_poly.pdbx_seq_one_letter_code
_entity_poly.pdbx_strand_id
1 'polypeptide(L)'
;MSTSKPNALFWIIAIVFGILWNAYGVYLFVYDTFLATPEMYAEIYSPEQIAFMDSLPSWYTVVYGIATITGLLGSICLVLKKRLAVPLLGISLLGVLINMCYGMFFTNSAEINGAFLAYGMPLIVIVIAIILYYYSKGAAQKGWLT
;
A
#
# COMPACT_ATOMS: atom_id res chain seq x y z
N MET A 1 -32.21 5.74 -12.19
CA MET A 1 -30.86 5.32 -11.76
C MET A 1 -30.93 3.87 -11.37
N SER A 2 -30.29 2.96 -12.10
CA SER A 2 -30.28 1.54 -11.72
C SER A 2 -29.41 1.37 -10.47
N THR A 3 -30.04 1.18 -9.32
CA THR A 3 -29.37 0.80 -8.08
C THR A 3 -28.94 -0.66 -8.18
N SER A 4 -27.95 -0.95 -9.01
CA SER A 4 -27.35 -2.29 -9.07
C SER A 4 -26.73 -2.57 -7.71
N LYS A 5 -27.23 -3.56 -6.97
CA LYS A 5 -26.63 -3.95 -5.68
C LYS A 5 -25.17 -4.40 -5.89
N PRO A 6 -24.28 -4.22 -4.90
CA PRO A 6 -22.92 -4.75 -5.00
C PRO A 6 -22.95 -6.26 -5.26
N ASN A 7 -22.27 -6.71 -6.31
CA ASN A 7 -22.17 -8.13 -6.66
C ASN A 7 -21.08 -8.84 -5.82
N ALA A 8 -20.96 -10.16 -5.94
CA ALA A 8 -19.94 -10.93 -5.21
C ALA A 8 -18.51 -10.41 -5.46
N LEU A 9 -18.23 -9.91 -6.67
CA LEU A 9 -16.95 -9.32 -7.04
C LEU A 9 -16.59 -8.09 -6.19
N PHE A 10 -17.58 -7.30 -5.75
CA PHE A 10 -17.35 -6.19 -4.82
C PHE A 10 -16.72 -6.66 -3.51
N TRP A 11 -17.24 -7.73 -2.93
CA TRP A 11 -16.75 -8.24 -1.67
C TRP A 11 -15.36 -8.86 -1.81
N ILE A 12 -15.10 -9.56 -2.92
CA ILE A 12 -13.75 -10.11 -3.20
C ILE A 12 -12.73 -8.98 -3.31
N ILE A 13 -13.02 -7.93 -4.08
CA ILE A 13 -12.11 -6.79 -4.23
C ILE A 13 -11.93 -6.04 -2.90
N ALA A 14 -13.01 -5.74 -2.20
CA ALA A 14 -12.94 -4.97 -0.97
C ALA A 14 -12.25 -5.73 0.19
N ILE A 15 -12.47 -7.04 0.30
CA ILE A 15 -11.89 -7.85 1.39
C ILE A 15 -10.48 -8.31 1.05
N VAL A 16 -10.27 -8.96 -0.10
CA VAL A 16 -8.97 -9.56 -0.43
C VAL A 16 -7.97 -8.48 -0.83
N PHE A 17 -8.31 -7.68 -1.83
CA PHE A 17 -7.40 -6.64 -2.33
C PHE A 17 -7.44 -5.38 -1.47
N GLY A 18 -8.56 -5.09 -0.79
CA GLY A 18 -8.65 -3.97 0.15
C GLY A 18 -8.06 -4.33 1.51
N ILE A 19 -8.80 -5.11 2.31
CA ILE A 19 -8.43 -5.37 3.72
C ILE A 19 -7.16 -6.20 3.84
N LEU A 20 -7.08 -7.40 3.25
CA LEU A 20 -5.95 -8.30 3.52
C LEU A 20 -4.63 -7.71 3.01
N TRP A 21 -4.63 -7.16 1.79
CA TRP A 21 -3.45 -6.51 1.22
C TRP A 21 -2.97 -5.32 2.07
N ASN A 22 -3.87 -4.40 2.44
CA ASN A 22 -3.46 -3.22 3.21
C ASN A 22 -3.14 -3.56 4.66
N ALA A 23 -3.79 -4.58 5.25
CA ALA A 23 -3.44 -5.08 6.58
C ALA A 23 -2.03 -5.67 6.57
N TYR A 24 -1.67 -6.41 5.53
CA TYR A 24 -0.30 -6.90 5.37
C TYR A 24 0.70 -5.75 5.19
N GLY A 25 0.36 -4.73 4.39
CA GLY A 25 1.18 -3.52 4.25
C GLY A 25 1.40 -2.77 5.58
N VAL A 26 0.35 -2.61 6.39
CA VAL A 26 0.46 -2.00 7.73
C VAL A 26 1.27 -2.89 8.67
N TYR A 27 1.10 -4.21 8.61
CA TYR A 27 1.91 -5.15 9.39
C TYR A 27 3.40 -4.98 9.08
N LEU A 28 3.78 -4.97 7.80
CA LEU A 28 5.16 -4.75 7.39
C LEU A 28 5.68 -3.40 7.87
N PHE A 29 4.90 -2.32 7.71
CA PHE A 29 5.29 -0.99 8.18
C PHE A 29 5.55 -0.98 9.69
N VAL A 30 4.64 -1.56 10.47
CA VAL A 30 4.77 -1.62 11.93
C VAL A 30 5.95 -2.48 12.34
N TYR A 31 6.14 -3.62 11.68
CA TYR A 31 7.25 -4.51 11.93
C TYR A 31 8.58 -3.81 11.65
N ASP A 32 8.76 -3.28 10.45
CA ASP A 32 10.00 -2.66 10.00
C ASP A 32 10.37 -1.42 10.83
N THR A 33 9.37 -0.63 11.22
CA THR A 33 9.60 0.68 11.87
C THR A 33 9.68 0.61 13.39
N PHE A 34 8.92 -0.29 14.02
CA PHE A 34 8.73 -0.25 15.49
C PHE A 34 9.05 -1.56 16.21
N LEU A 35 8.99 -2.71 15.55
CA LEU A 35 9.13 -4.01 16.22
C LEU A 35 10.47 -4.69 15.94
N ALA A 36 11.03 -4.51 14.76
CA ALA A 36 12.22 -5.21 14.33
C ALA A 36 13.47 -4.64 15.04
N THR A 37 14.21 -5.52 15.73
CA THR A 37 15.48 -5.19 16.36
C THR A 37 16.64 -5.40 15.39
N PRO A 38 17.82 -4.80 15.62
CA PRO A 38 18.99 -5.01 14.77
C PRO A 38 19.36 -6.50 14.60
N GLU A 39 19.19 -7.30 15.65
CA GLU A 39 19.46 -8.74 15.61
C GLU A 39 18.48 -9.46 14.67
N MET A 40 17.19 -9.12 14.73
CA MET A 40 16.18 -9.69 13.83
C MET A 40 16.43 -9.30 12.36
N TYR A 41 16.87 -8.06 12.12
CA TYR A 41 17.25 -7.62 10.78
C TYR A 41 18.43 -8.42 10.23
N ALA A 42 19.45 -8.71 11.05
CA ALA A 42 20.62 -9.48 10.67
C ALA A 42 20.32 -10.96 10.36
N GLU A 43 19.21 -11.51 10.86
CA GLU A 43 18.76 -12.87 10.51
C GLU A 43 18.10 -12.95 9.13
N ILE A 44 17.49 -11.86 8.66
CA ILE A 44 16.67 -11.82 7.44
C ILE A 44 17.42 -11.17 6.27
N TYR A 45 18.21 -10.14 6.55
CA TYR A 45 18.82 -9.27 5.54
C TYR A 45 20.33 -9.30 5.59
N SER A 46 20.97 -9.12 4.43
CA SER A 46 22.41 -8.97 4.36
C SER A 46 22.88 -7.63 4.97
N PRO A 47 24.15 -7.50 5.39
CA PRO A 47 24.70 -6.23 5.86
C PRO A 47 24.55 -5.08 4.85
N GLU A 48 24.62 -5.39 3.55
CA GLU A 48 24.42 -4.40 2.47
C GLU A 48 22.96 -3.93 2.39
N GLN A 49 22.00 -4.83 2.55
CA GLN A 49 20.57 -4.48 2.60
C GLN A 49 20.24 -3.63 3.83
N ILE A 50 20.82 -3.94 4.99
CA ILE A 50 20.62 -3.15 6.21
C ILE A 50 21.19 -1.74 6.03
N ALA A 51 22.43 -1.63 5.55
CA ALA A 51 23.05 -0.33 5.28
C ALA A 51 22.25 0.50 4.24
N PHE A 52 21.66 -0.17 3.24
CA PHE A 52 20.76 0.47 2.30
C PHE A 52 19.51 1.03 2.99
N MET A 53 18.84 0.25 3.84
CA MET A 53 17.66 0.69 4.57
C MET A 53 17.98 1.88 5.48
N ASP A 54 19.12 1.86 6.17
CA ASP A 54 19.60 2.95 7.03
C ASP A 54 19.96 4.23 6.24
N SER A 55 20.29 4.09 4.96
CA SER A 55 20.57 5.23 4.07
C SER A 55 19.32 5.97 3.60
N LEU A 56 18.14 5.36 3.75
CA LEU A 56 16.89 5.96 3.28
C LEU A 56 16.53 7.18 4.14
N PRO A 57 16.07 8.28 3.52
CA PRO A 57 15.73 9.48 4.25
C PRO A 57 14.48 9.26 5.11
N SER A 58 14.41 9.91 6.28
CA SER A 58 13.31 9.71 7.25
C SER A 58 11.91 9.97 6.68
N TRP A 59 11.78 10.88 5.71
CA TRP A 59 10.50 11.14 5.04
C TRP A 59 9.99 9.91 4.27
N TYR A 60 10.86 9.01 3.82
CA TYR A 60 10.49 7.79 3.09
C TYR A 60 9.62 6.89 3.96
N THR A 61 10.03 6.66 5.21
CA THR A 61 9.28 5.89 6.22
C THR A 61 7.96 6.57 6.59
N VAL A 62 7.94 7.91 6.68
CA VAL A 62 6.70 8.66 6.94
C VAL A 62 5.69 8.47 5.82
N VAL A 63 6.13 8.59 4.56
CA VAL A 63 5.26 8.37 3.39
C VAL A 63 4.78 6.92 3.33
N TYR A 64 5.63 5.95 3.67
CA TYR A 64 5.27 4.54 3.76
C TYR A 64 4.15 4.29 4.80
N GLY A 65 4.28 4.86 5.99
CA GLY A 65 3.25 4.80 7.03
C GLY A 65 1.93 5.44 6.59
N ILE A 66 1.98 6.63 5.97
CA ILE A 66 0.78 7.28 5.43
C ILE A 66 0.12 6.40 4.37
N ALA A 67 0.90 5.86 3.43
CA ALA A 67 0.40 5.05 2.33
C ALA A 67 -0.36 3.80 2.84
N THR A 68 0.22 3.07 3.78
CA THR A 68 -0.34 1.82 4.30
C THR A 68 -1.53 2.05 5.24
N ILE A 69 -1.42 2.98 6.19
CA ILE A 69 -2.48 3.27 7.17
C ILE A 69 -3.72 3.82 6.47
N THR A 70 -3.55 4.81 5.59
CA THR A 70 -4.70 5.37 4.85
C THR A 70 -5.28 4.36 3.86
N GLY A 71 -4.46 3.45 3.32
CA GLY A 71 -4.91 2.35 2.48
C GLY A 71 -5.81 1.36 3.23
N LEU A 72 -5.43 1.00 4.46
CA LEU A 72 -6.22 0.14 5.34
C LEU A 72 -7.51 0.82 5.78
N LEU A 73 -7.44 2.06 6.27
CA LEU A 73 -8.63 2.83 6.68
C LEU A 73 -9.58 3.05 5.50
N GLY A 74 -9.05 3.34 4.31
CA GLY A 74 -9.82 3.49 3.08
C GLY A 74 -10.51 2.19 2.67
N SER A 75 -9.82 1.04 2.80
CA SER A 75 -10.38 -0.28 2.55
C SER A 75 -11.47 -0.67 3.55
N ILE A 76 -11.29 -0.35 4.83
CA ILE A 76 -12.33 -0.50 5.87
C ILE A 76 -13.54 0.36 5.50
N CYS A 77 -13.33 1.62 5.14
CA CYS A 77 -14.41 2.51 4.71
C CYS A 77 -15.12 1.96 3.46
N LEU A 78 -14.40 1.33 2.52
CA LEU A 78 -14.98 0.72 1.32
C LEU A 78 -15.91 -0.44 1.68
N VAL A 79 -15.46 -1.35 2.56
CA VAL A 79 -16.25 -2.47 3.09
C VAL A 79 -17.48 -1.97 3.84
N LEU A 80 -17.33 -0.93 4.66
CA LEU A 80 -18.41 -0.27 5.41
C LEU A 80 -19.29 0.65 4.54
N LYS A 81 -19.03 0.70 3.22
CA LYS A 81 -19.78 1.51 2.24
C LYS A 81 -19.83 3.00 2.59
N LYS A 82 -18.73 3.54 3.09
CA LYS A 82 -18.59 4.97 3.44
C LYS A 82 -17.92 5.74 2.31
N ARG A 83 -18.44 6.94 2.00
CA ARG A 83 -17.85 7.84 1.00
C ARG A 83 -16.41 8.27 1.33
N LEU A 84 -16.02 8.20 2.59
CA LEU A 84 -14.64 8.45 3.04
C LEU A 84 -13.61 7.48 2.43
N ALA A 85 -14.04 6.33 1.87
CA ALA A 85 -13.15 5.41 1.18
C ALA A 85 -12.36 6.08 0.05
N VAL A 86 -13.01 6.98 -0.71
CA VAL A 86 -12.42 7.62 -1.89
C VAL A 86 -11.23 8.52 -1.53
N PRO A 87 -11.36 9.52 -0.64
CA PRO A 87 -10.21 10.37 -0.27
C PRO A 87 -9.11 9.58 0.45
N LEU A 88 -9.45 8.60 1.30
CA LEU A 88 -8.45 7.80 2.01
C LEU A 88 -7.61 6.92 1.06
N LEU A 89 -8.26 6.23 0.13
CA LEU A 89 -7.55 5.46 -0.91
C LEU A 89 -6.81 6.36 -1.90
N GLY A 90 -7.26 7.60 -2.09
CA GLY A 90 -6.55 8.60 -2.88
C GLY A 90 -5.24 9.05 -2.22
N ILE A 91 -5.27 9.33 -0.92
CA ILE A 91 -4.06 9.65 -0.13
C ILE A 91 -3.10 8.46 -0.14
N SER A 92 -3.63 7.24 0.06
CA SER A 92 -2.85 6.00 -0.02
C SER A 92 -2.16 5.85 -1.37
N LEU A 93 -2.88 6.03 -2.48
CA LEU A 93 -2.32 5.97 -3.82
C LEU A 93 -1.20 6.98 -4.04
N LEU A 94 -1.36 8.23 -3.60
CA LEU A 94 -0.30 9.23 -3.69
C LEU A 94 0.94 8.82 -2.88
N GLY A 95 0.75 8.33 -1.66
CA GLY A 95 1.85 7.83 -0.84
C GLY A 95 2.57 6.65 -1.49
N VAL A 96 1.84 5.68 -2.03
CA VAL A 96 2.40 4.55 -2.77
C VAL A 96 3.21 5.04 -3.97
N LEU A 97 2.69 5.96 -4.77
CA LEU A 97 3.40 6.48 -5.94
C LEU A 97 4.70 7.18 -5.54
N ILE A 98 4.68 8.03 -4.50
CA ILE A 98 5.87 8.73 -4.02
C ILE A 98 6.92 7.72 -3.53
N ASN A 99 6.51 6.79 -2.66
CA ASN A 99 7.42 5.83 -2.06
C ASN A 99 8.01 4.86 -3.11
N MET A 100 7.17 4.26 -3.94
CA MET A 100 7.59 3.28 -4.95
C MET A 100 8.44 3.92 -6.05
N CYS A 101 8.07 5.10 -6.56
CA CYS A 101 8.88 5.79 -7.58
C CYS A 101 10.24 6.23 -7.03
N TYR A 102 10.31 6.68 -5.77
CA TYR A 102 11.59 6.98 -5.14
C TYR A 102 12.46 5.72 -5.06
N GLY A 103 11.92 4.62 -4.54
CA GLY A 103 12.64 3.35 -4.46
C GLY A 103 13.13 2.85 -5.83
N MET A 104 12.29 2.92 -6.86
CA MET A 104 12.63 2.44 -8.22
C MET A 104 13.70 3.28 -8.93
N PHE A 105 13.62 4.61 -8.85
CA PHE A 105 14.39 5.49 -9.74
C PHE A 105 15.43 6.36 -9.03
N PHE A 106 15.36 6.47 -7.70
CA PHE A 106 16.22 7.36 -6.92
C PHE A 106 17.03 6.61 -5.85
N THR A 107 17.08 5.27 -5.92
CA THR A 107 17.88 4.44 -5.02
C THR A 107 18.61 3.32 -5.79
N ASN A 108 19.63 2.74 -5.18
CA ASN A 108 20.38 1.60 -5.75
C ASN A 108 19.73 0.23 -5.44
N SER A 109 18.41 0.20 -5.18
CA SER A 109 17.70 -1.02 -4.80
C SER A 109 17.85 -2.16 -5.81
N ALA A 110 17.99 -1.85 -7.11
CA ALA A 110 18.16 -2.87 -8.16
C ALA A 110 19.48 -3.63 -8.05
N GLU A 111 20.55 -2.97 -7.63
CA GLU A 111 21.87 -3.59 -7.44
C GLU A 111 21.88 -4.48 -6.19
N ILE A 112 21.19 -4.03 -5.14
CA ILE A 112 21.23 -4.65 -3.80
C ILE A 112 20.19 -5.78 -3.66
N ASN A 113 18.96 -5.56 -4.12
CA ASN A 113 17.82 -6.47 -3.94
C ASN A 113 17.45 -7.23 -5.21
N GLY A 114 18.09 -6.91 -6.35
CA GLY A 114 17.78 -7.48 -7.64
C GLY A 114 16.55 -6.86 -8.32
N ALA A 115 16.46 -7.07 -9.64
CA ALA A 115 15.50 -6.38 -10.51
C ALA A 115 14.02 -6.63 -10.15
N PHE A 116 13.66 -7.83 -9.70
CA PHE A 116 12.26 -8.12 -9.36
C PHE A 116 11.80 -7.36 -8.12
N LEU A 117 12.61 -7.31 -7.07
CA LEU A 117 12.28 -6.57 -5.85
C LEU A 117 12.35 -5.06 -6.07
N ALA A 118 13.28 -4.60 -6.90
CA ALA A 118 13.43 -3.18 -7.20
C ALA A 118 12.35 -2.62 -8.13
N TYR A 119 11.78 -3.41 -9.05
CA TYR A 119 10.82 -2.93 -10.04
C TYR A 119 9.51 -3.72 -10.07
N GLY A 120 9.58 -5.04 -10.10
CA GLY A 120 8.40 -5.91 -10.23
C GLY A 120 7.42 -5.76 -9.07
N MET A 121 7.91 -5.90 -7.83
CA MET A 121 7.09 -5.74 -6.64
C MET A 121 6.48 -4.34 -6.51
N PRO A 122 7.24 -3.24 -6.64
CA PRO A 122 6.68 -1.89 -6.66
C PRO A 122 5.56 -1.68 -7.68
N LEU A 123 5.71 -2.20 -8.90
CA LEU A 123 4.68 -2.11 -9.94
C LEU A 123 3.39 -2.83 -9.52
N ILE A 124 3.48 -4.00 -8.88
CA ILE A 124 2.30 -4.72 -8.37
C ILE A 124 1.59 -3.87 -7.30
N VAL A 125 2.33 -3.28 -6.36
CA VAL A 125 1.77 -2.41 -5.31
C VAL A 125 1.04 -1.21 -5.94
N ILE A 126 1.66 -0.55 -6.93
CA ILE A 126 1.06 0.58 -7.65
C ILE A 126 -0.24 0.17 -8.34
N VAL A 127 -0.23 -0.96 -9.05
CA VAL A 127 -1.42 -1.45 -9.77
C VAL A 127 -2.57 -1.73 -8.80
N ILE A 128 -2.30 -2.38 -7.67
CA ILE A 128 -3.33 -2.65 -6.66
C ILE A 128 -3.89 -1.34 -6.07
N ALA A 129 -3.02 -0.38 -5.73
CA ALA A 129 -3.45 0.91 -5.21
C ALA A 129 -4.34 1.67 -6.20
N ILE A 130 -3.98 1.66 -7.50
CA ILE A 130 -4.77 2.25 -8.59
C ILE A 130 -6.14 1.57 -8.68
N ILE A 131 -6.17 0.23 -8.70
CA ILE A 131 -7.41 -0.54 -8.78
C ILE A 131 -8.33 -0.17 -7.62
N LEU A 132 -7.84 -0.17 -6.38
CA LEU A 132 -8.65 0.16 -5.20
C LEU A 132 -9.21 1.58 -5.25
N TYR A 133 -8.38 2.57 -5.61
CA TYR A 133 -8.82 3.95 -5.72
C TYR A 133 -9.92 4.12 -6.77
N TYR A 134 -9.71 3.66 -8.00
CA TYR A 134 -10.72 3.78 -9.05
C TYR A 134 -11.97 2.94 -8.78
N TYR A 135 -11.80 1.79 -8.14
CA TYR A 135 -12.93 0.97 -7.71
C TYR A 135 -13.80 1.70 -6.68
N SER A 136 -13.18 2.37 -5.70
CA SER A 136 -13.91 3.18 -4.71
C SER A 136 -14.66 4.35 -5.35
N LYS A 137 -14.04 5.03 -6.34
CA LYS A 137 -14.71 6.08 -7.12
C LYS A 137 -15.91 5.55 -7.89
N GLY A 138 -15.74 4.40 -8.56
CA GLY A 138 -16.82 3.75 -9.28
C GLY A 138 -17.97 3.32 -8.35
N ALA A 139 -17.65 2.80 -7.17
CA ALA A 139 -18.64 2.46 -6.14
C ALA A 139 -19.40 3.70 -5.63
N ALA A 140 -18.70 4.83 -5.43
CA ALA A 140 -19.33 6.10 -5.04
C ALA A 140 -20.29 6.61 -6.13
N GLN A 141 -19.86 6.59 -7.40
CA GLN A 141 -20.68 7.03 -8.55
C GLN A 141 -21.93 6.17 -8.75
N LYS A 142 -21.84 4.87 -8.45
CA LYS A 142 -22.98 3.93 -8.46
C LYS A 142 -23.91 4.08 -7.25
N GLY A 143 -23.62 5.00 -6.32
CA GLY A 143 -24.38 5.19 -5.10
C GLY A 143 -24.25 4.04 -4.09
N TRP A 144 -23.21 3.19 -4.21
CA TRP A 144 -22.95 2.11 -3.26
C TRP A 144 -22.38 2.62 -1.95
N LEU A 145 -21.74 3.79 -1.99
CA LEU A 145 -21.14 4.44 -0.83
C LEU A 145 -22.05 5.57 -0.33
N THR A 146 -22.40 5.47 0.95
CA THR A 146 -23.18 6.46 1.72
C THR A 146 -22.28 7.50 2.36
#